data_AF-A0A4R7SQD3-F1
#
_entry.id   AF-A0A4R7SQD3-F1
#
_cell.length_a   1.000
_cell.length_b   1.000
_cell.length_c   1.000
_cell.angle_alpha   90.00
_cell.angle_beta   90.00
_cell.angle_gamma   90.00
#
_symmetry.space_group_name_H-M   'P 1'
#
loop_
_entity.id
_entity.type
_entity.pdbx_description
1 polymer ?
#
loop_
_entity_poly.entity_id
_entity_poly.type
_entity_poly.pdbx_seq_one_letter_code
_entity_poly.pdbx_strand_id
1 'polypeptide(L)'
;MFKQTIPAMTITKEIPSEQMRNLDLHQGDSLRVVAETDSTLLIQIVKAAIQPPKPTKGRAGDWARKYAGAAQGTETTEDVRMAHFQEKYGV
;
A
#
# COMPACT_ATOMS: atom_id res chain seq x y z
N MET A 1 29.44 -22.36 -16.75
CA MET A 1 29.16 -21.85 -15.39
C MET A 1 27.75 -22.28 -15.03
N PHE A 2 27.58 -23.39 -14.31
CA PHE A 2 26.26 -23.91 -13.95
C PHE A 2 25.77 -23.18 -12.70
N LYS A 3 24.71 -22.38 -12.81
CA LYS A 3 23.99 -21.87 -11.65
C LYS A 3 23.22 -23.03 -11.04
N GLN A 4 23.71 -23.55 -9.93
CA GLN A 4 23.05 -24.61 -9.20
C GLN A 4 21.84 -24.00 -8.48
N THR A 5 20.64 -24.26 -9.01
CA THR A 5 19.38 -23.85 -8.37
C THR A 5 19.09 -24.86 -7.26
N ILE A 6 19.28 -24.47 -6.01
CA ILE A 6 18.91 -25.30 -4.86
C ILE A 6 17.37 -25.34 -4.82
N PRO A 7 16.74 -26.53 -4.74
CA PRO A 7 15.29 -26.64 -4.63
C PRO A 7 14.80 -25.90 -3.37
N ALA A 8 13.82 -25.01 -3.53
CA ALA A 8 13.24 -24.29 -2.40
C ALA A 8 12.45 -25.25 -1.52
N MET A 9 12.87 -25.43 -0.27
CA MET A 9 12.11 -26.12 0.76
C MET A 9 11.48 -25.08 1.69
N THR A 10 10.15 -25.10 1.82
CA THR A 10 9.41 -24.21 2.73
C THR A 10 9.11 -24.94 4.02
N ILE A 11 9.52 -24.37 5.15
CA ILE A 11 9.19 -24.86 6.49
C ILE A 11 8.39 -23.76 7.19
N THR A 12 7.22 -24.12 7.73
CA THR A 12 6.40 -23.22 8.56
C THR A 12 6.54 -23.60 10.02
N LYS A 13 6.85 -22.63 10.87
CA LYS A 13 6.95 -22.79 12.34
C LYS A 13 6.12 -21.70 13.01
N GLU A 14 5.40 -22.08 14.06
CA GLU A 14 4.71 -21.12 14.91
C GLU A 14 5.70 -20.58 15.95
N ILE A 15 5.78 -19.26 16.04
CA ILE A 15 6.62 -18.57 17.02
C ILE A 15 5.70 -17.63 17.81
N PRO A 16 5.73 -17.66 19.15
CA PRO A 16 4.95 -16.75 19.97
C PRO A 16 5.23 -15.29 19.59
N SER A 17 4.17 -14.51 19.35
CA SER A 17 4.30 -13.12 18.91
C SER A 17 5.12 -12.27 19.87
N GLU A 18 5.09 -12.59 21.17
CA GLU A 18 5.86 -11.91 22.22
C GLU A 18 7.37 -11.93 21.96
N GLN A 19 7.91 -13.01 21.38
CA GLN A 19 9.33 -13.11 21.02
C GLN A 19 9.71 -12.21 19.85
N MET A 20 8.72 -11.75 19.08
CA MET A 20 8.87 -11.00 17.84
C MET A 20 8.45 -9.54 17.95
N ARG A 21 7.79 -9.11 19.04
CA ARG A 21 7.24 -7.74 19.20
C ARG A 21 8.30 -6.65 19.01
N ASN A 22 9.51 -6.86 19.51
CA ASN A 22 10.59 -5.88 19.44
C ASN A 22 11.19 -5.74 18.02
N LEU A 23 10.79 -6.59 17.07
CA LEU A 23 11.28 -6.59 15.69
C LEU A 23 10.37 -5.83 14.72
N ASP A 24 9.21 -5.34 15.20
CA ASP A 24 8.26 -4.55 14.40
C ASP A 24 7.80 -5.29 13.11
N LEU A 25 7.60 -6.60 13.20
CA LEU A 25 7.25 -7.43 12.04
C LEU A 25 5.79 -7.27 11.65
N HIS A 26 5.55 -7.05 10.35
CA HIS A 26 4.23 -6.96 9.75
C HIS A 26 3.99 -8.08 8.73
N GLN A 27 2.73 -8.36 8.43
CA GLN A 27 2.38 -9.30 7.38
C GLN A 27 2.97 -8.85 6.04
N GLY A 28 3.68 -9.76 5.37
CA GLY A 28 4.36 -9.49 4.10
C GLY A 28 5.83 -9.05 4.25
N ASP A 29 6.28 -8.72 5.47
CA ASP A 29 7.70 -8.53 5.73
C ASP A 29 8.46 -9.84 5.50
N SER A 30 9.72 -9.72 5.05
CA SER A 30 10.60 -10.86 4.83
C SER A 30 11.75 -10.86 5.82
N LEU A 31 11.94 -11.99 6.49
CA LEU A 31 13.06 -12.24 7.39
C LEU A 31 14.16 -13.01 6.65
N ARG A 32 15.40 -12.54 6.74
CA ARG A 32 16.57 -13.22 6.18
C ARG A 32 17.64 -13.37 7.25
N VAL A 33 18.09 -14.59 7.49
CA VAL A 33 19.29 -14.83 8.30
C VAL A 33 20.50 -14.46 7.44
N VAL A 34 21.29 -13.49 7.92
CA VAL A 34 22.48 -12.99 7.23
C VAL A 34 23.74 -13.68 7.75
N ALA A 35 23.79 -13.95 9.05
CA ALA A 35 24.89 -14.65 9.69
C ALA A 35 24.39 -15.37 10.96
N GLU A 36 25.15 -16.36 11.40
CA GLU A 36 25.01 -17.03 12.69
C GLU A 36 26.36 -16.91 13.41
N THR A 37 26.32 -16.45 14.67
CA THR A 37 27.50 -16.30 15.51
C THR A 37 27.21 -16.91 16.88
N ASP A 38 27.94 -17.98 17.22
CA ASP A 38 27.81 -18.78 18.44
C ASP A 38 26.38 -19.24 18.72
N SER A 39 25.61 -18.42 19.44
CA SER A 39 24.23 -18.66 19.85
C SER A 39 23.26 -17.56 19.39
N THR A 40 23.66 -16.77 18.39
CA THR A 40 22.92 -15.60 17.91
C THR A 40 22.75 -15.61 16.40
N LEU A 41 21.57 -15.23 15.94
CA LEU A 41 21.27 -15.05 14.53
C LEU A 41 21.21 -13.56 14.20
N LEU A 42 22.01 -13.13 13.23
CA LEU A 42 21.88 -11.81 12.64
C LEU A 42 20.78 -11.86 11.59
N ILE A 43 19.66 -11.21 11.86
CA ILE A 43 18.49 -11.21 10.99
C ILE A 43 18.35 -9.83 10.32
N GLN A 44 18.21 -9.84 9.00
CA GLN A 44 17.76 -8.70 8.20
C GLN A 44 16.25 -8.77 8.01
N ILE A 45 15.57 -7.66 8.32
CA ILE A 45 14.13 -7.49 8.10
C ILE A 45 13.95 -6.60 6.87
N VAL A 46 13.35 -7.15 5.83
CA VAL A 46 12.95 -6.39 4.64
C VAL A 46 11.48 -6.05 4.78
N LYS A 47 11.19 -4.77 5.00
CA LYS A 47 9.82 -4.27 5.13
C LYS A 47 9.09 -4.41 3.80
N ALA A 48 7.88 -4.93 3.85
CA ALA A 48 7.00 -4.89 2.71
C ALA A 48 6.83 -3.43 2.28
N ALA A 49 6.98 -3.15 0.99
CA ALA A 49 6.59 -1.86 0.47
C ALA A 49 5.11 -1.68 0.81
N ILE A 50 4.79 -0.64 1.59
CA ILE A 50 3.42 -0.17 1.75
C ILE A 50 3.00 0.17 0.33
N GLN A 51 2.19 -0.68 -0.27
CA GLN A 51 1.64 -0.39 -1.58
C GLN A 51 0.91 0.94 -1.39
N PRO A 52 1.33 2.05 -2.03
CA PRO A 52 0.59 3.28 -1.89
C PRO A 52 -0.84 2.96 -2.28
N PRO A 53 -1.85 3.39 -1.49
CA PRO A 53 -3.23 3.10 -1.81
C PRO A 53 -3.42 3.44 -3.28
N LYS A 54 -3.85 2.45 -4.08
CA LYS A 54 -4.05 2.62 -5.53
C LYS A 54 -4.69 3.99 -5.71
N PRO A 55 -4.12 4.90 -6.52
CA PRO A 55 -4.73 6.20 -6.73
C PRO A 55 -6.17 5.91 -7.13
N THR A 56 -7.10 6.32 -6.26
CA THR A 56 -8.52 6.16 -6.51
C THR A 56 -8.71 6.93 -7.79
N LYS A 57 -8.93 6.23 -8.91
CA LYS A 57 -9.08 6.87 -10.23
C LYS A 57 -10.04 8.03 -10.03
N GLY A 58 -9.51 9.26 -10.08
CA GLY A 58 -10.28 10.46 -9.86
C GLY A 58 -11.45 10.39 -10.82
N ARG A 59 -12.65 10.34 -10.27
CA ARG A 59 -13.89 10.15 -11.01
C ARG A 59 -14.29 11.45 -11.73
N ALA A 60 -13.36 12.07 -12.44
CA ALA A 60 -13.66 13.20 -13.33
C ALA A 60 -14.78 12.78 -14.32
N GLY A 61 -14.73 11.52 -14.79
CA GLY A 61 -15.77 10.94 -15.63
C GLY A 61 -17.10 10.66 -14.93
N ASP A 62 -17.12 10.27 -13.63
CA ASP A 62 -18.41 10.04 -12.96
C ASP A 62 -19.07 11.35 -12.53
N TRP A 63 -18.30 12.42 -12.34
CA TRP A 63 -18.86 13.74 -12.06
C TRP A 63 -19.60 14.27 -13.29
N ALA A 64 -18.99 14.20 -14.48
CA ALA A 64 -19.62 14.56 -15.74
C ALA A 64 -20.91 13.76 -16.03
N ARG A 65 -20.96 12.48 -15.63
CA ARG A 65 -22.19 11.66 -15.77
C ARG A 65 -23.25 11.99 -14.73
N LYS A 66 -22.86 12.27 -13.49
CA LYS A 66 -23.79 12.53 -12.37
C LYS A 66 -24.43 13.93 -12.46
N TYR A 67 -23.72 14.88 -13.05
CA TYR A 67 -24.12 16.29 -13.15
C TYR A 67 -24.30 16.74 -14.61
N ALA A 68 -24.54 15.81 -15.53
CA ALA A 68 -24.91 16.14 -16.90
C ALA A 68 -26.20 17.00 -16.89
N GLY A 69 -26.07 18.27 -17.29
CA GLY A 69 -27.17 19.25 -17.25
C GLY A 69 -27.32 20.01 -15.92
N ALA A 70 -26.37 19.91 -14.99
CA ALA A 70 -26.40 20.65 -13.73
C ALA A 70 -26.08 22.15 -13.85
N ALA A 71 -25.47 22.55 -14.97
CA ALA A 71 -25.22 23.95 -15.29
C ALA A 71 -26.54 24.64 -15.68
N GLN A 72 -26.88 25.74 -15.00
CA GLN A 72 -28.06 26.55 -15.31
C GLN A 72 -27.62 27.97 -15.71
N GLY A 73 -28.29 28.55 -16.71
CA GLY A 73 -28.00 29.91 -17.16
C GLY A 73 -26.61 30.06 -17.79
N THR A 74 -25.79 30.98 -17.27
CA THR A 74 -24.44 31.28 -17.78
C THR A 74 -23.34 30.47 -17.12
N GLU A 75 -23.67 29.62 -16.14
CA GLU A 75 -22.68 28.82 -15.43
C GLU A 75 -22.13 27.71 -16.34
N THR A 76 -20.82 27.49 -16.28
CA THR A 76 -20.23 26.31 -16.90
C THR A 76 -20.33 25.11 -15.98
N THR A 77 -20.26 23.92 -16.56
CA THR A 77 -20.17 22.66 -15.79
C THR A 77 -18.96 22.65 -14.85
N GLU A 78 -17.90 23.41 -15.17
CA GLU A 78 -16.73 23.58 -14.32
C GLU A 78 -17.01 24.49 -13.11
N ASP A 79 -17.82 25.53 -13.26
CA ASP A 79 -18.19 26.43 -12.16
C ASP A 79 -18.99 25.69 -11.08
N VAL A 80 -19.96 24.87 -11.50
CA VAL A 80 -20.73 23.98 -10.61
C VAL A 80 -19.82 22.97 -9.92
N ARG A 81 -18.77 22.51 -10.61
CA ARG A 81 -17.77 21.58 -10.05
C ARG A 81 -17.02 22.25 -8.93
N MET A 82 -16.47 23.43 -9.19
CA MET A 82 -15.69 24.20 -8.22
C MET A 82 -16.52 24.59 -7.01
N ALA A 83 -17.76 25.05 -7.19
CA ALA A 83 -18.68 25.37 -6.10
C ALA A 83 -18.95 24.15 -5.20
N HIS A 84 -19.18 22.96 -5.77
CA HIS A 84 -19.39 21.73 -4.99
C HIS A 84 -18.14 21.31 -4.20
N PHE A 85 -16.94 21.44 -4.79
CA PHE A 85 -15.69 21.12 -4.08
C PHE A 85 -15.40 22.12 -2.96
N GLN A 86 -15.67 23.40 -3.19
CA GLN A 86 -15.55 24.46 -2.20
C GLN A 86 -16.53 24.25 -1.02
N GLU A 87 -17.79 23.92 -1.29
CA GLU A 87 -18.78 23.61 -0.24
C GLU A 87 -18.40 22.36 0.57
N LYS A 88 -17.97 21.30 -0.11
CA LYS A 88 -17.74 20.00 0.53
C LYS A 88 -16.41 19.89 1.29
N TYR A 89 -15.38 20.59 0.82
CA TYR A 89 -14.01 20.46 1.33
C TYR A 89 -13.39 21.77 1.79
N GLY A 90 -14.11 22.90 1.70
CA GLY A 90 -13.66 24.20 2.21
C GLY A 90 -12.45 24.78 1.50
N VAL A 91 -12.21 24.37 0.25
CA VAL A 91 -11.13 24.87 -0.63
C VAL A 91 -11.50 26.15 -1.35
#